data_AF-A0A9Y2G9P8-F1
#
_entry.id   AF-A0A9Y2G9P8-F1
#
_cell.length_a   1.000
_cell.length_b   1.000
_cell.length_c   1.000
_cell.angle_alpha   90.00
_cell.angle_beta   90.00
_cell.angle_gamma   90.00
#
_symmetry.space_group_name_H-M   'P 1'
#
loop_
_entity.id
_entity.type
_entity.pdbx_description
1 polymer ?
#
loop_
_entity_poly.entity_id
_entity_poly.type
_entity_poly.pdbx_seq_one_letter_code
_entity_poly.pdbx_strand_id
1 'polypeptide(L)'
;MSDPFAQRAQAVQRTLLEMEENAAENDLFALGYMIPQIGLVQEMADYDPAEVVAEDFDATYWQWLESTFAQDGMSDADRAQIAALWQRAVDRTPQ
;
A
#
# COMPACT_ATOMS: atom_id res chain seq x y z
N MET A 1 -17.82 -6.66 -14.74
CA MET A 1 -17.56 -7.14 -13.36
C MET A 1 -16.76 -6.08 -12.66
N SER A 2 -17.02 -5.85 -11.37
CA SER A 2 -16.16 -5.01 -10.55
C SER A 2 -14.87 -5.78 -10.31
N ASP A 3 -13.73 -5.12 -10.42
CA ASP A 3 -12.41 -5.67 -10.16
C ASP A 3 -12.09 -5.44 -8.68
N PRO A 4 -12.15 -6.47 -7.81
CA PRO A 4 -11.97 -6.30 -6.37
C PRO A 4 -10.57 -5.81 -6.01
N PHE A 5 -9.56 -6.27 -6.74
CA PHE A 5 -8.16 -5.90 -6.53
C PHE A 5 -7.94 -4.42 -6.84
N ALA A 6 -8.38 -3.95 -8.00
CA ALA A 6 -8.27 -2.55 -8.37
C ALA A 6 -9.09 -1.62 -7.45
N GLN A 7 -10.27 -2.06 -7.00
CA GLN A 7 -11.09 -1.29 -6.06
C GLN A 7 -10.43 -1.17 -4.69
N ARG A 8 -9.87 -2.26 -4.18
CA ARG A 8 -9.12 -2.25 -2.92
C ARG A 8 -7.95 -1.27 -3.00
N ALA A 9 -7.16 -1.36 -4.05
CA ALA A 9 -6.03 -0.49 -4.30
C ALA A 9 -6.41 1.01 -4.29
N GLN A 10 -7.47 1.38 -5.00
CA GLN A 10 -7.96 2.77 -5.02
C GLN A 10 -8.48 3.23 -3.66
N ALA A 11 -9.16 2.34 -2.93
CA ALA A 11 -9.68 2.67 -1.61
C ALA A 11 -8.55 2.94 -0.62
N VAL A 12 -7.55 2.06 -0.57
CA VAL A 12 -6.39 2.21 0.30
C VAL A 12 -5.54 3.42 -0.11
N GLN A 13 -5.37 3.68 -1.41
CA GLN A 13 -4.65 4.86 -1.89
C GLN A 13 -5.28 6.17 -1.39
N ARG A 14 -6.61 6.28 -1.44
CA ARG A 14 -7.32 7.44 -0.87
C ARG A 14 -7.08 7.57 0.63
N THR A 15 -7.15 6.47 1.37
CA THR A 15 -6.86 6.48 2.81
C THR A 15 -5.42 6.90 3.11
N LEU A 16 -4.43 6.46 2.33
CA LEU A 16 -3.04 6.90 2.47
C LEU A 16 -2.87 8.40 2.19
N LEU A 17 -3.54 8.93 1.17
CA LEU A 17 -3.55 10.37 0.87
C LEU A 17 -4.18 11.18 2.02
N GLU A 18 -5.32 10.75 2.55
CA GLU A 18 -5.95 11.37 3.72
C GLU A 18 -5.04 11.30 4.96
N MET A 19 -4.29 10.22 5.13
CA MET A 19 -3.30 10.08 6.19
C MET A 19 -2.14 11.05 6.01
N GLU A 20 -1.63 11.23 4.79
CA GLU A 20 -0.56 12.17 4.44
C GLU A 20 -0.97 13.63 4.71
N GLU A 21 -2.18 14.02 4.31
CA GLU A 21 -2.70 15.38 4.54
C GLU A 21 -2.75 15.77 6.03
N ASN A 22 -2.90 14.78 6.92
CA ASN A 22 -3.03 14.97 8.37
C ASN A 22 -1.80 14.46 9.16
N ALA A 23 -0.74 14.06 8.47
CA ALA A 23 0.42 13.42 9.07
C ALA A 23 1.31 14.40 9.84
N ALA A 24 1.99 13.87 10.86
CA ALA A 24 3.15 14.56 11.42
C ALA A 24 4.32 14.48 10.44
N GLU A 25 5.26 15.44 10.53
CA GLU A 25 6.41 15.53 9.61
C GLU A 25 7.22 14.22 9.55
N ASN A 26 7.34 13.52 10.68
CA ASN A 26 8.05 12.23 10.75
C ASN A 26 7.39 11.12 9.94
N ASP A 27 6.08 11.18 9.69
CA ASP A 27 5.34 10.15 8.94
C ASP A 27 5.32 10.42 7.42
N LEU A 28 5.64 11.65 7.00
CA LEU A 28 5.55 12.08 5.59
C LEU A 28 6.47 11.29 4.67
N PHE A 29 7.67 10.92 5.12
CA PHE A 29 8.57 10.08 4.33
C PHE A 29 7.94 8.72 4.02
N ALA A 30 7.43 8.03 5.04
CA ALA A 30 6.84 6.72 4.90
C ALA A 30 5.57 6.75 4.02
N LEU A 31 4.71 7.76 4.20
CA LEU A 31 3.51 7.95 3.38
C LEU A 31 3.85 8.28 1.93
N GLY A 32 4.76 9.23 1.72
CA GLY A 32 5.26 9.59 0.39
C GLY A 32 5.98 8.45 -0.33
N TYR A 33 6.56 7.51 0.42
CA TYR A 33 7.10 6.26 -0.15
C TYR A 33 6.00 5.28 -0.55
N MET A 34 4.99 5.06 0.30
CA MET A 34 3.93 4.08 0.07
C MET A 34 2.97 4.44 -1.08
N ILE A 35 2.49 5.68 -1.12
CA ILE A 35 1.45 6.14 -2.06
C ILE A 35 1.78 5.85 -3.53
N PRO A 36 2.98 6.17 -4.07
CA PRO A 36 3.30 5.89 -5.46
C PRO A 36 3.40 4.39 -5.78
N GLN A 37 3.74 3.55 -4.79
CA GLN A 37 3.87 2.10 -4.98
C GLN A 37 2.51 1.45 -5.28
N ILE A 38 1.40 2.03 -4.82
CA ILE A 38 0.04 1.51 -5.13
C ILE A 38 -0.18 1.49 -6.65
N GLY A 39 0.18 2.58 -7.34
CA GLY A 39 0.06 2.67 -8.79
C GLY A 39 0.97 1.66 -9.50
N LEU A 40 2.20 1.49 -9.01
CA LEU A 40 3.14 0.52 -9.58
C LEU A 40 2.62 -0.92 -9.44
N VAL A 41 2.05 -1.29 -8.29
CA VAL A 41 1.44 -2.62 -8.11
C VAL A 41 0.24 -2.80 -9.04
N GLN A 42 -0.62 -1.78 -9.19
CA GLN A 42 -1.74 -1.85 -10.13
C GLN A 42 -1.30 -2.04 -11.59
N GLU A 43 -0.16 -1.46 -11.98
CA GLU A 43 0.38 -1.58 -13.34
C GLU A 43 1.15 -2.90 -13.57
N MET A 44 1.81 -3.42 -12.54
CA MET A 44 2.78 -4.51 -12.67
C MET A 44 2.30 -5.86 -12.14
N ALA A 45 1.26 -5.89 -11.31
CA ALA A 45 0.70 -7.14 -10.79
C ALA A 45 0.02 -7.93 -11.92
N ASP A 46 0.38 -9.21 -12.03
CA ASP A 46 -0.28 -10.16 -12.92
C ASP A 46 -1.31 -10.96 -12.13
N TYR A 47 -2.60 -10.70 -12.39
CA TYR A 47 -3.73 -11.35 -11.73
C TYR A 47 -4.92 -11.49 -12.66
N ASP A 48 -5.80 -12.45 -12.37
CA ASP A 48 -7.11 -12.58 -13.03
C ASP A 48 -8.20 -11.90 -12.18
N PRO A 49 -8.87 -10.85 -12.66
CA PRO A 49 -9.95 -10.17 -11.93
C PRO A 49 -11.12 -11.08 -11.51
N ALA A 50 -11.27 -12.27 -12.11
CA ALA A 50 -12.30 -13.23 -11.74
C ALA A 50 -11.90 -14.16 -10.57
N GLU A 51 -10.61 -14.29 -10.28
CA GLU A 51 -10.06 -15.24 -9.30
C GLU A 51 -9.48 -14.55 -8.05
N VAL A 52 -9.57 -13.21 -7.98
CA VAL A 52 -9.06 -12.42 -6.86
C VAL A 52 -10.17 -11.88 -5.96
N VAL A 53 -9.81 -11.69 -4.69
CA VAL A 53 -10.56 -10.93 -3.69
C VAL A 53 -9.83 -9.63 -3.34
N ALA A 54 -10.47 -8.78 -2.54
CA ALA A 54 -9.88 -7.49 -2.15
C ALA A 54 -8.56 -7.67 -1.41
N GLU A 55 -8.49 -8.65 -0.49
CA GLU A 55 -7.32 -8.92 0.34
C GLU A 55 -6.09 -9.38 -0.44
N ASP A 56 -6.26 -9.90 -1.66
CA ASP A 56 -5.14 -10.26 -2.52
C ASP A 56 -4.31 -9.03 -2.87
N PHE A 57 -4.94 -7.85 -3.01
CA PHE A 57 -4.21 -6.60 -3.19
C PHE A 57 -3.31 -6.29 -1.99
N ASP A 58 -3.84 -6.39 -0.78
CA ASP A 58 -3.09 -6.05 0.43
C ASP A 58 -1.85 -6.95 0.58
N ALA A 59 -2.00 -8.24 0.26
CA ALA A 59 -0.90 -9.21 0.26
C ALA A 59 0.13 -8.95 -0.84
N THR A 60 -0.32 -8.71 -2.08
CA THR A 60 0.56 -8.39 -3.21
C THR A 60 1.32 -7.08 -2.97
N TYR A 61 0.65 -6.06 -2.44
CA TYR A 61 1.27 -4.78 -2.13
C TYR A 61 2.36 -4.92 -1.05
N TRP A 62 2.11 -5.70 -0.01
CA TRP A 62 3.12 -5.93 1.03
C TRP A 62 4.35 -6.67 0.49
N GLN A 63 4.15 -7.72 -0.30
CA GLN A 63 5.26 -8.45 -0.94
C GLN A 63 6.07 -7.56 -1.89
N TRP A 64 5.39 -6.65 -2.59
CA TRP A 64 6.03 -5.64 -3.42
C TRP A 64 6.93 -4.72 -2.58
N LEU A 65 6.40 -4.17 -1.47
CA LEU A 65 7.17 -3.30 -0.58
C LEU A 65 8.39 -4.00 0.03
N GLU A 66 8.26 -5.26 0.47
CA GLU A 66 9.41 -6.01 1.00
C GLU A 66 10.54 -6.14 -0.03
N SER A 67 10.18 -6.32 -1.30
CA SER A 67 11.13 -6.38 -2.40
C SER A 67 11.79 -5.03 -2.67
N THR A 68 11.01 -3.93 -2.66
CA THR A 68 11.56 -2.58 -2.88
C THR A 68 12.43 -2.12 -1.70
N PHE A 69 12.06 -2.43 -0.46
CA PHE A 69 12.88 -2.14 0.73
C PHE A 69 14.29 -2.74 0.63
N ALA A 70 14.39 -3.98 0.12
CA ALA A 70 15.66 -4.65 -0.07
C ALA A 70 16.52 -3.97 -1.15
N GLN A 71 15.89 -3.53 -2.25
CA GLN A 71 16.57 -2.86 -3.36
C GLN A 71 17.04 -1.45 -2.98
N ASP A 72 16.22 -0.71 -2.25
CA ASP A 72 16.49 0.67 -1.85
C ASP A 72 17.41 0.78 -0.62
N GLY A 73 17.78 -0.34 0.00
CA GLY A 73 18.60 -0.35 1.21
C GLY A 73 17.90 0.29 2.42
N MET A 74 16.58 0.13 2.50
CA MET A 74 15.75 0.80 3.50
C MET A 74 16.11 0.36 4.92
N SER A 75 16.17 1.31 5.86
CA SER A 75 16.52 1.02 7.26
C SER A 75 15.42 0.24 7.98
N ASP A 76 15.78 -0.50 9.03
CA ASP A 76 14.79 -1.23 9.84
C ASP A 76 13.78 -0.30 10.53
N ALA A 77 14.21 0.92 10.89
CA ALA A 77 13.35 1.92 11.51
C ALA A 77 12.27 2.41 10.52
N ASP A 78 12.67 2.72 9.28
CA ASP A 78 11.74 3.16 8.24
C ASP A 78 10.77 2.04 7.85
N ARG A 79 11.27 0.80 7.72
CA ARG A 79 10.45 -0.39 7.46
C ARG A 79 9.39 -0.59 8.54
N ALA A 80 9.76 -0.46 9.81
CA ALA A 80 8.84 -0.60 10.93
C ALA A 80 7.77 0.50 10.94
N GLN A 81 8.16 1.74 10.59
CA GLN A 81 7.22 2.85 10.47
C GLN A 81 6.24 2.66 9.31
N ILE A 82 6.74 2.24 8.15
CA ILE A 82 5.91 1.91 6.98
C ILE A 82 4.94 0.78 7.31
N ALA A 83 5.40 -0.30 7.96
CA ALA A 83 4.53 -1.39 8.40
C ALA A 83 3.40 -0.90 9.32
N ALA A 84 3.73 -0.04 10.28
CA ALA A 84 2.74 0.50 11.22
C ALA A 84 1.71 1.42 10.54
N LEU A 85 2.14 2.24 9.58
CA LEU A 85 1.25 3.11 8.82
C LEU A 85 0.40 2.31 7.82
N TRP A 86 0.97 1.30 7.18
CA TRP A 86 0.25 0.38 6.30
C TRP A 86 -0.90 -0.31 7.05
N GLN A 87 -0.62 -0.90 8.22
CA GLN A 87 -1.67 -1.54 9.02
C GLN A 87 -2.79 -0.56 9.38
N ARG A 88 -2.45 0.68 9.75
CA ARG A 88 -3.45 1.71 10.04
C ARG A 88 -4.28 2.08 8.81
N ALA A 89 -3.69 2.11 7.62
CA ALA A 89 -4.42 2.38 6.38
C ALA A 89 -5.41 1.24 6.11
N VAL A 90 -4.95 -0.01 6.14
CA VAL A 90 -5.78 -1.22 5.96
C VAL A 90 -6.95 -1.26 6.94
N ASP A 91 -6.71 -0.96 8.23
CA ASP A 91 -7.75 -0.96 9.27
C ASP A 91 -8.81 0.15 9.06
N ARG A 92 -8.42 1.26 8.44
CA ARG A 92 -9.31 2.41 8.14
C ARG A 92 -10.05 2.27 6.82
N THR A 93 -9.56 1.41 5.94
CA THR A 93 -10.21 1.12 4.66
C THR A 93 -11.04 -0.17 4.84
N PRO A 94 -12.36 -0.09 5.05
CA PRO A 94 -13.21 -1.27 5.04
C PRO A 94 -13.17 -1.95 3.66
N GLN A 95 -13.39 -3.27 3.65
CA GLN A 95 -13.50 -4.10 2.45
C GLN A 95 -14.75 -3.78 1.62
#